data_AF-F8PNV0-F1
#
_entry.id   AF-F8PNV0-F1
#
_cell.length_a   1.000
_cell.length_b   1.000
_cell.length_c   1.000
_cell.angle_alpha   90.00
_cell.angle_beta   90.00
_cell.angle_gamma   90.00
#
_symmetry.space_group_name_H-M   'P 1'
#
loop_
_entity.id
_entity.type
_entity.pdbx_description
1 polymer ?
#
loop_
_entity_poly.entity_id
_entity_poly.type
_entity_poly.pdbx_seq_one_letter_code
_entity_poly.pdbx_strand_id
1 'polypeptide(L)'
;MPKCGKYRMEKQSLKKAILITIPRGTVPVWHKARGKGQVGLAILLAERSAYKEDLTARAKSDEKETRGSAKCKEKRERRGKLHAQSRGCLRGAYGGLHDAILVQDEPELDLNAKDEGLHVFLQTGMCCRQILMKVYGNDIPTTVKKGVISEIVRKHLQEWQKKVYKRDFAGAMFASPAILRDETVDLLALVGPIQSTEELKKLVGMQWQWWPKYGGELAELSSSLDIPAFKPLLRKPQGEKIKKAVEGDIIMNDLLPLDPDESVAQSLSHRKSPKF
;
A
#
# COMPACT_ATOMS: atom_id res chain seq x y z
N MET A 1 37.10 -19.66 20.31
CA MET A 1 35.63 -19.73 20.47
C MET A 1 35.11 -18.36 20.89
N PRO A 2 34.40 -17.62 20.02
CA PRO A 2 33.84 -16.32 20.39
C PRO A 2 32.47 -16.49 21.09
N LYS A 3 32.25 -15.71 22.14
CA LYS A 3 31.05 -15.74 22.98
C LYS A 3 29.85 -15.14 22.24
N CYS A 4 28.70 -15.81 22.35
CA CYS A 4 27.41 -15.39 21.82
C CYS A 4 26.94 -14.10 22.49
N GLY A 5 26.89 -12.99 21.73
CA GLY A 5 26.37 -11.71 22.17
C GLY A 5 24.85 -11.70 22.14
N LYS A 6 24.23 -11.35 23.28
CA LYS A 6 22.78 -11.18 23.41
C LYS A 6 22.30 -10.01 22.53
N TYR A 7 21.44 -10.30 21.55
CA TYR A 7 20.74 -9.27 20.78
C TYR A 7 19.68 -8.59 21.67
N ARG A 8 19.86 -7.30 21.92
CA ARG A 8 18.89 -6.42 22.55
C ARG A 8 17.90 -5.98 21.48
N MET A 9 16.66 -6.44 21.56
CA MET A 9 15.57 -6.00 20.67
C MET A 9 15.34 -4.50 20.91
N GLU A 10 15.73 -3.70 19.93
CA GLU A 10 15.55 -2.25 19.90
C GLU A 10 14.04 -1.94 19.77
N LYS A 11 13.53 -1.12 20.69
CA LYS A 11 12.10 -0.82 20.82
C LYS A 11 11.60 -0.13 19.55
N GLN A 12 10.45 -0.61 19.06
CA GLN A 12 9.74 -0.06 17.92
C GLN A 12 9.55 1.45 18.06
N SER A 13 10.01 2.17 17.04
CA SER A 13 9.91 3.62 16.90
C SER A 13 8.46 4.09 16.95
N LEU A 14 8.18 5.05 17.85
CA LEU A 14 6.90 5.74 17.99
C LEU A 14 6.48 6.32 16.64
N LYS A 15 5.38 5.80 16.07
CA LYS A 15 4.73 6.33 14.87
C LYS A 15 4.23 7.74 15.19
N LYS A 16 4.85 8.77 14.62
CA LYS A 16 4.35 10.15 14.70
C LYS A 16 3.09 10.26 13.85
N ALA A 17 1.97 10.56 14.49
CA ALA A 17 0.74 10.96 13.80
C ALA A 17 0.80 12.45 13.50
N ILE A 18 0.45 12.84 12.27
CA ILE A 18 0.29 14.25 11.90
C ILE A 18 -1.20 14.51 11.83
N LEU A 19 -1.66 15.43 12.68
CA LEU A 19 -3.04 15.90 12.70
C LEU A 19 -3.14 17.11 11.76
N ILE A 20 -3.94 17.00 10.71
CA ILE A 20 -4.26 18.13 9.82
C ILE A 20 -5.66 18.60 10.18
N THR A 21 -5.76 19.77 10.81
CA THR A 21 -7.02 20.50 10.98
C THR A 21 -7.09 21.59 9.93
N ILE A 22 -8.24 21.77 9.28
CA ILE A 22 -8.49 22.86 8.33
C ILE A 22 -9.34 23.92 9.06
N PRO A 23 -8.76 24.99 9.63
CA PRO A 23 -9.55 26.09 10.16
C PRO A 23 -10.10 26.92 9.00
N ARG A 24 -11.29 27.52 9.18
CA ARG A 24 -11.81 28.52 8.25
C ARG A 24 -10.82 29.69 8.12
N GLY A 25 -10.24 29.87 6.94
CA GLY A 25 -9.46 31.06 6.58
C GLY A 25 -7.93 30.91 6.52
N THR A 26 -7.37 29.74 6.82
CA THR A 26 -5.92 29.48 6.72
C THR A 26 -5.62 28.32 5.77
N VAL A 27 -4.64 28.52 4.89
CA VAL A 27 -4.14 27.48 3.97
C VAL A 27 -3.47 26.37 4.81
N PRO A 28 -3.87 25.10 4.66
CA PRO A 28 -3.27 24.02 5.42
C PRO A 28 -1.84 23.79 4.94
N VAL A 29 -0.86 23.93 5.85
CA VAL A 29 0.54 23.72 5.50
C VAL A 29 0.96 22.31 5.88
N TRP A 30 1.27 21.48 4.88
CA TRP A 30 1.71 20.09 5.01
C TRP A 30 3.06 19.96 5.73
N HIS A 31 3.08 20.01 7.05
CA HIS A 31 4.29 19.82 7.83
C HIS A 31 4.47 18.36 8.28
N LYS A 32 5.57 17.75 7.77
CA LYS A 32 6.49 16.90 8.55
C LYS A 32 6.26 15.37 8.62
N ALA A 33 6.02 14.68 7.49
CA ALA A 33 6.37 13.24 7.34
C ALA A 33 7.30 13.02 6.12
N ARG A 34 8.27 13.92 5.91
CA ARG A 34 9.07 13.99 4.68
C ARG A 34 10.51 13.48 4.82
N GLY A 35 10.74 12.46 5.66
CA GLY A 35 12.05 11.78 5.71
C GLY A 35 12.12 10.61 4.73
N LYS A 36 13.21 10.49 3.93
CA LYS A 36 13.45 9.31 3.08
C LYS A 36 13.43 8.06 3.97
N GLY A 37 12.57 7.09 3.65
CA GLY A 37 12.41 5.85 4.44
C GLY A 37 11.49 5.95 5.66
N GLN A 38 10.80 7.08 5.88
CA GLN A 38 9.80 7.17 6.95
C GLN A 38 8.42 6.72 6.47
N VAL A 39 7.78 5.85 7.26
CA VAL A 39 6.38 5.47 7.10
C VAL A 39 5.58 6.24 8.16
N GLY A 40 4.66 7.08 7.72
CA GLY A 40 3.78 7.87 8.59
C GLY A 40 2.31 7.65 8.27
N LEU A 41 1.44 7.92 9.24
CA LEU A 41 -0.01 7.97 9.03
C LEU A 41 -0.42 9.43 8.79
N ALA A 42 -1.05 9.69 7.65
CA ALA A 42 -1.71 10.96 7.38
C ALA A 42 -3.21 10.80 7.69
N ILE A 43 -3.72 11.66 8.58
CA ILE A 43 -5.16 11.74 8.89
C ILE A 43 -5.66 13.08 8.38
N LEU A 44 -6.59 13.05 7.44
CA LEU A 44 -7.28 14.23 6.95
C LEU A 44 -8.55 14.44 7.78
N LEU A 45 -8.62 15.53 8.55
CA LEU A 45 -9.84 15.94 9.22
C LEU A 45 -10.54 17.00 8.39
N ALA A 46 -11.82 16.78 8.10
CA ALA A 46 -12.64 17.71 7.35
C ALA A 46 -13.91 18.09 8.11
N GLU A 47 -14.26 19.37 8.05
CA GLU A 47 -15.54 19.84 8.55
C GLU A 47 -16.68 19.38 7.63
N ARG A 48 -17.87 19.15 8.20
CA ARG A 48 -19.08 18.81 7.42
C ARG A 48 -19.43 19.84 6.34
N SER A 49 -19.02 21.09 6.49
CA SER A 49 -19.22 22.14 5.49
C SER A 49 -18.42 21.92 4.22
N ALA A 50 -17.24 21.28 4.27
CA ALA A 50 -16.41 21.04 3.09
C ALA A 50 -17.09 20.11 2.07
N TYR A 51 -17.98 19.23 2.54
CA TYR A 51 -18.80 18.36 1.68
C TYR A 51 -19.98 19.11 1.03
N LYS A 52 -20.30 20.32 1.47
CA LYS A 52 -21.40 21.13 0.92
C LYS A 52 -20.96 22.04 -0.22
N GLU A 53 -19.65 22.22 -0.45
CA GLU A 53 -19.14 23.06 -1.52
C GLU A 53 -19.34 22.38 -2.87
N ASP A 54 -20.02 23.06 -3.80
CA ASP A 54 -20.18 22.57 -5.16
C ASP A 54 -19.03 23.09 -6.03
N LEU A 55 -18.01 22.26 -6.24
CA LEU A 55 -16.85 22.60 -7.05
C LEU A 55 -17.22 22.89 -8.52
N THR A 56 -18.31 22.29 -9.03
CA THR A 56 -18.75 22.51 -10.42
C THR A 56 -19.35 23.90 -10.62
N ALA A 57 -19.91 24.49 -9.55
CA ALA A 57 -20.47 25.84 -9.60
C ALA A 57 -19.37 26.91 -9.58
N ARG A 58 -18.24 26.66 -8.90
CA ARG A 58 -17.11 27.60 -8.85
C ARG A 58 -16.50 27.86 -10.22
N ALA A 59 -16.31 26.81 -11.01
CA ALA A 59 -15.78 26.92 -12.38
C ALA A 59 -16.63 27.84 -13.28
N LYS A 60 -17.89 28.09 -12.92
CA LYS A 60 -18.82 28.95 -13.68
C LYS A 60 -18.99 30.35 -13.11
N SER A 61 -18.62 30.58 -11.83
CA SER A 61 -18.93 31.84 -11.15
C SER A 61 -17.88 32.93 -11.34
N ASP A 62 -16.68 32.58 -11.79
CA ASP A 62 -15.60 33.56 -11.98
C ASP A 62 -15.87 34.55 -13.14
N GLU A 63 -16.96 34.36 -13.90
CA GLU A 63 -17.33 35.25 -15.01
C GLU A 63 -18.50 36.22 -14.74
N LYS A 64 -19.20 36.18 -13.58
CA LYS A 64 -20.34 37.11 -13.38
C LYS A 64 -20.75 37.34 -11.92
N GLU A 65 -20.14 38.32 -11.26
CA GLU A 65 -20.69 38.91 -10.05
C GLU A 65 -21.75 39.98 -10.41
N THR A 66 -23.03 39.64 -10.29
CA THR A 66 -24.10 40.66 -10.22
C THR A 66 -24.99 40.47 -8.99
N ARG A 67 -25.31 41.63 -8.40
CA ARG A 67 -25.86 41.84 -7.05
C ARG A 67 -27.31 41.35 -6.88
N GLY A 68 -27.57 40.71 -5.74
CA GLY A 68 -28.76 40.95 -4.93
C GLY A 68 -29.94 39.98 -5.07
N SER A 69 -30.13 39.09 -4.09
CA SER A 69 -31.46 38.61 -3.68
C SER A 69 -31.42 37.89 -2.31
N ALA A 70 -32.13 38.43 -1.32
CA ALA A 70 -32.08 37.99 0.08
C ALA A 70 -33.14 36.93 0.47
N LYS A 71 -33.99 36.45 -0.45
CA LYS A 71 -35.17 35.62 -0.11
C LYS A 71 -35.06 34.10 -0.34
N CYS A 72 -33.87 33.52 -0.59
CA CYS A 72 -33.71 32.09 -0.93
C CYS A 72 -32.76 31.30 0.00
N LYS A 73 -32.90 31.42 1.34
CA LYS A 73 -32.03 30.70 2.29
C LYS A 73 -32.45 29.26 2.58
N GLU A 74 -33.75 28.97 2.74
CA GLU A 74 -34.21 27.67 3.25
C GLU A 74 -34.08 26.52 2.23
N LYS A 75 -34.42 26.76 0.96
CA LYS A 75 -34.29 25.75 -0.12
C LYS A 75 -32.83 25.34 -0.39
N ARG A 76 -31.88 26.24 -0.09
CA ARG A 76 -30.44 26.01 -0.28
C ARG A 76 -29.89 25.01 0.75
N GLU A 77 -30.40 25.01 1.97
CA GLU A 77 -29.91 24.14 3.03
C GLU A 77 -30.24 22.66 2.80
N ARG A 78 -31.49 22.36 2.38
CA ARG A 78 -31.89 20.97 2.05
C ARG A 78 -31.07 20.39 0.90
N ARG A 79 -30.80 21.19 -0.14
CA ARG A 79 -29.94 20.78 -1.28
C ARG A 79 -28.51 20.51 -0.83
N GLY A 80 -27.95 21.35 0.04
CA GLY A 80 -26.60 21.16 0.57
C GLY A 80 -26.45 19.87 1.39
N LYS A 81 -27.49 19.43 2.11
CA LYS A 81 -27.46 18.18 2.88
C LYS A 81 -27.40 16.93 1.98
N LEU A 82 -28.26 16.86 0.96
CA LEU A 82 -28.25 15.76 -0.02
C LEU A 82 -26.94 15.73 -0.82
N HIS A 83 -26.43 16.90 -1.21
CA HIS A 83 -25.14 17.01 -1.89
C HIS A 83 -24.01 16.44 -1.01
N ALA A 84 -23.91 16.90 0.24
CA ALA A 84 -22.89 16.42 1.17
C ALA A 84 -22.98 14.91 1.43
N GLN A 85 -24.18 14.36 1.57
CA GLN A 85 -24.39 12.92 1.70
C GLN A 85 -23.88 12.18 0.45
N SER A 86 -24.22 12.65 -0.75
CA SER A 86 -23.73 12.04 -1.99
C SER A 86 -22.21 12.13 -2.17
N ARG A 87 -21.54 13.10 -1.53
CA ARG A 87 -20.09 13.28 -1.53
C ARG A 87 -19.35 12.49 -0.44
N GLY A 88 -20.04 11.69 0.37
CA GLY A 88 -19.39 10.82 1.34
C GLY A 88 -19.37 11.33 2.78
N CYS A 89 -20.24 12.26 3.15
CA CYS A 89 -20.31 12.80 4.51
C CYS A 89 -20.65 11.75 5.58
N LEU A 90 -21.22 10.59 5.20
CA LEU A 90 -21.48 9.48 6.11
C LEU A 90 -20.42 8.36 6.03
N ARG A 91 -19.36 8.50 5.20
CA ARG A 91 -18.26 7.53 5.18
C ARG A 91 -17.57 7.49 6.55
N GLY A 92 -17.65 6.34 7.22
CA GLY A 92 -17.08 6.16 8.56
C GLY A 92 -17.97 6.66 9.70
N ALA A 93 -19.24 6.99 9.44
CA ALA A 93 -20.19 7.32 10.49
C ALA A 93 -20.42 6.12 11.42
N TYR A 94 -20.51 6.39 12.72
CA TYR A 94 -20.90 5.40 13.73
C TYR A 94 -22.36 4.98 13.49
N GLY A 95 -22.67 3.69 13.70
CA GLY A 95 -24.03 3.17 13.55
C GLY A 95 -24.37 2.54 12.20
N GLY A 96 -23.37 2.22 11.38
CA GLY A 96 -23.56 1.42 10.15
C GLY A 96 -24.21 2.18 8.99
N LEU A 97 -24.39 3.50 9.11
CA LEU A 97 -24.81 4.34 7.99
C LEU A 97 -23.67 4.41 6.96
N HIS A 98 -24.00 4.11 5.71
CA HIS A 98 -23.07 4.18 4.59
C HIS A 98 -23.74 4.92 3.43
N ASP A 99 -22.98 5.80 2.79
CA ASP A 99 -23.44 6.46 1.58
C ASP A 99 -23.52 5.44 0.44
N ALA A 100 -24.54 5.56 -0.41
CA ALA A 100 -24.54 4.84 -1.68
C ALA A 100 -23.32 5.31 -2.48
N ILE A 101 -22.46 4.37 -2.89
CA ILE A 101 -21.31 4.67 -3.77
C ILE A 101 -21.90 4.98 -5.15
N LEU A 102 -22.32 6.23 -5.35
CA LEU A 102 -22.73 6.71 -6.65
C LEU A 102 -21.45 6.96 -7.45
N VAL A 103 -21.33 6.31 -8.61
CA VAL A 103 -20.35 6.66 -9.63
C VAL A 103 -20.75 8.06 -10.12
N GLN A 104 -20.05 9.08 -9.65
CA GLN A 104 -20.27 10.48 -10.03
C GLN A 104 -19.07 11.01 -10.78
N ASP A 105 -19.30 12.07 -11.55
CA ASP A 105 -18.25 12.81 -12.25
C ASP A 105 -17.19 13.33 -11.25
N GLU A 106 -15.95 12.92 -11.48
CA GLU A 106 -14.80 13.29 -10.67
C GLU A 106 -14.54 14.80 -10.82
N PRO A 107 -14.49 15.58 -9.73
CA PRO A 107 -14.13 16.99 -9.84
C PRO A 107 -12.70 17.12 -10.34
N GLU A 108 -12.47 18.05 -11.26
CA GLU A 108 -11.14 18.30 -11.83
C GLU A 108 -10.16 18.76 -10.75
N LEU A 109 -8.95 18.21 -10.78
CA LEU A 109 -7.90 18.52 -9.83
C LEU A 109 -7.14 19.76 -10.30
N ASP A 110 -7.53 20.92 -9.78
CA ASP A 110 -6.79 22.18 -9.98
C ASP A 110 -5.70 22.33 -8.90
N LEU A 111 -4.44 22.22 -9.32
CA LEU A 111 -3.27 22.38 -8.45
C LEU A 111 -3.00 23.85 -8.07
N ASN A 112 -3.58 24.79 -8.82
CA ASN A 112 -3.41 26.23 -8.59
C ASN A 112 -4.54 26.83 -7.73
N ALA A 113 -5.51 26.01 -7.34
CA ALA A 113 -6.58 26.45 -6.45
C ALA A 113 -6.00 26.92 -5.09
N LYS A 114 -6.66 27.90 -4.46
CA LYS A 114 -6.20 28.50 -3.20
C LYS A 114 -6.05 27.49 -2.05
N ASP A 115 -6.78 26.38 -2.12
CA ASP A 115 -6.75 25.28 -1.17
C ASP A 115 -5.91 24.09 -1.66
N GLU A 116 -5.10 24.24 -2.71
CA GLU A 116 -4.24 23.20 -3.29
C GLU A 116 -5.02 21.95 -3.74
N GLY A 117 -6.28 22.12 -4.14
CA GLY A 117 -7.16 21.01 -4.54
C GLY A 117 -7.64 20.15 -3.37
N LEU A 118 -7.56 20.63 -2.12
CA LEU A 118 -7.93 19.85 -0.94
C LEU A 118 -9.42 19.42 -0.93
N HIS A 119 -10.31 20.24 -1.48
CA HIS A 119 -11.72 19.85 -1.60
C HIS A 119 -11.93 18.63 -2.50
N VAL A 120 -11.07 18.45 -3.52
CA VAL A 120 -11.12 17.26 -4.38
C VAL A 120 -10.92 16.02 -3.50
N PHE A 121 -9.89 15.98 -2.66
CA PHE A 121 -9.63 14.83 -1.77
C PHE A 121 -10.80 14.38 -0.90
N LEU A 122 -11.66 15.33 -0.49
CA LEU A 122 -12.82 15.04 0.36
C LEU A 122 -14.01 14.51 -0.44
N GLN A 123 -14.17 15.00 -1.67
CA GLN A 123 -15.36 14.80 -2.47
C GLN A 123 -15.23 13.68 -3.51
N THR A 124 -14.02 13.26 -3.89
CA THR A 124 -13.88 12.15 -4.83
C THR A 124 -14.18 10.80 -4.18
N GLY A 125 -14.80 9.92 -4.96
CA GLY A 125 -14.98 8.51 -4.61
C GLY A 125 -13.76 7.62 -4.90
N MET A 126 -12.67 8.18 -5.42
CA MET A 126 -11.43 7.45 -5.72
C MET A 126 -10.62 7.15 -4.46
N CYS A 127 -9.70 6.21 -4.61
CA CYS A 127 -8.69 5.97 -3.59
C CYS A 127 -7.86 7.25 -3.37
N CYS A 128 -7.83 7.79 -2.15
CA CYS A 128 -7.03 8.98 -1.81
C CYS A 128 -5.56 8.85 -2.24
N ARG A 129 -5.02 7.61 -2.25
CA ARG A 129 -3.66 7.34 -2.74
C ARG A 129 -3.50 7.70 -4.23
N GLN A 130 -4.50 7.46 -5.07
CA GLN A 130 -4.46 7.84 -6.49
C GLN A 130 -4.42 9.34 -6.67
N ILE A 131 -5.21 10.08 -5.90
CA ILE A 131 -5.22 11.55 -5.95
C ILE A 131 -3.87 12.10 -5.47
N LEU A 132 -3.33 11.59 -4.35
CA LEU A 132 -2.01 11.98 -3.87
C LEU A 132 -0.93 11.72 -4.92
N MET A 133 -1.03 10.61 -5.65
CA MET A 133 -0.09 10.31 -6.72
C MET A 133 -0.18 11.29 -7.88
N LYS A 134 -1.40 11.64 -8.33
CA LYS A 134 -1.62 12.68 -9.35
C LYS A 134 -1.03 14.03 -8.91
N VAL A 135 -1.37 14.49 -7.69
CA VAL A 135 -0.91 15.79 -7.14
C VAL A 135 0.60 15.88 -7.09
N TYR A 136 1.26 14.83 -6.62
CA TYR A 136 2.72 14.85 -6.46
C TYR A 136 3.49 14.35 -7.69
N GLY A 137 2.80 14.05 -8.79
CA GLY A 137 3.43 13.45 -9.97
C GLY A 137 4.13 12.11 -9.67
N ASN A 138 3.67 11.39 -8.64
CA ASN A 138 4.18 10.05 -8.36
C ASN A 138 3.58 9.07 -9.36
N ASP A 139 4.41 8.22 -9.95
CA ASP A 139 3.92 7.12 -10.75
C ASP A 139 3.00 6.21 -9.93
N ILE A 140 1.87 5.83 -10.53
CA ILE A 140 1.00 4.81 -9.96
C ILE A 140 1.86 3.56 -9.81
N PRO A 141 2.02 2.98 -8.60
CA PRO A 141 2.76 1.76 -8.43
C PRO A 141 2.07 0.74 -9.30
N THR A 142 2.71 0.36 -10.41
CA THR A 142 2.19 -0.69 -11.27
C THR A 142 2.17 -1.92 -10.40
N THR A 143 0.97 -2.34 -10.00
CA THR A 143 0.80 -3.59 -9.27
C THR A 143 1.20 -4.69 -10.22
N VAL A 144 2.48 -5.07 -10.14
CA VAL A 144 3.03 -6.19 -10.87
C VAL A 144 2.17 -7.38 -10.47
N LYS A 145 1.50 -7.99 -11.46
CA LYS A 145 0.70 -9.19 -11.23
C LYS A 145 1.68 -10.25 -10.73
N LYS A 146 1.48 -10.76 -9.52
CA LYS A 146 2.34 -11.79 -8.94
C LYS A 146 1.80 -13.17 -9.27
N GLY A 147 2.63 -13.99 -9.89
CA GLY A 147 2.32 -15.38 -10.24
C GLY A 147 2.81 -16.36 -9.19
N VAL A 148 2.85 -17.64 -9.56
CA VAL A 148 3.63 -18.65 -8.80
C VAL A 148 5.12 -18.45 -9.14
N ILE A 149 6.00 -18.53 -8.14
CA ILE A 149 7.46 -18.41 -8.34
C ILE A 149 7.94 -19.56 -9.22
N SER A 150 8.58 -19.24 -10.35
CA SER A 150 9.26 -20.25 -11.17
C SER A 150 10.64 -20.58 -10.58
N GLU A 151 10.77 -21.76 -9.98
CA GLU A 151 12.01 -22.21 -9.35
C GLU A 151 13.18 -22.32 -10.35
N ILE A 152 12.86 -22.67 -11.59
CA ILE A 152 13.85 -22.79 -12.69
C ILE A 152 14.47 -21.42 -12.97
N VAL A 153 13.62 -20.39 -13.14
CA VAL A 153 14.07 -19.01 -13.38
C VAL A 153 14.88 -18.49 -12.21
N ARG A 154 14.41 -18.71 -10.98
CA ARG A 154 15.12 -18.31 -9.76
C ARG A 154 16.52 -18.91 -9.71
N LYS A 155 16.66 -20.21 -9.97
CA LYS A 155 17.94 -20.91 -9.97
C LYS A 155 18.89 -20.35 -11.04
N HIS A 156 18.42 -20.14 -12.27
CA HIS A 156 19.24 -19.56 -13.35
C HIS A 156 19.72 -18.14 -13.04
N LEU A 157 18.84 -17.30 -12.46
CA LEU A 157 19.21 -15.95 -12.02
C LEU A 157 20.27 -15.99 -10.90
N GLN A 158 20.15 -16.89 -9.93
CA GLN A 158 21.15 -17.06 -8.87
C GLN A 158 22.48 -17.60 -9.39
N GLU A 159 22.46 -18.52 -10.35
CA GLU A 159 23.67 -19.00 -11.01
C GLU A 159 24.36 -17.88 -11.81
N TRP A 160 23.58 -17.07 -12.53
CA TRP A 160 24.09 -15.89 -13.21
C TRP A 160 24.70 -14.89 -12.23
N GLN A 161 24.06 -14.60 -11.09
CA GLN A 161 24.65 -13.74 -10.05
C GLN A 161 26.01 -14.25 -9.58
N LYS A 162 26.12 -15.56 -9.30
CA LYS A 162 27.39 -16.18 -8.89
C LYS A 162 28.46 -16.05 -9.98
N LYS A 163 28.08 -16.18 -11.26
CA LYS A 163 28.99 -15.98 -12.40
C LYS A 163 29.48 -14.54 -12.47
N VAL A 164 28.58 -13.54 -12.43
CA VAL A 164 28.96 -12.11 -12.43
C VAL A 164 29.82 -11.77 -11.22
N TYR A 165 29.46 -12.31 -10.04
CA TYR A 165 30.24 -12.13 -8.82
C TYR A 165 31.67 -12.65 -8.97
N LYS A 166 31.83 -13.88 -9.45
CA LYS A 166 33.16 -14.48 -9.65
C LYS A 166 33.95 -13.75 -10.73
N ARG A 167 33.30 -13.24 -11.78
CA ARG A 167 33.95 -12.53 -12.91
C ARG A 167 34.44 -11.14 -12.51
N ASP A 168 33.59 -10.36 -11.85
CA ASP A 168 33.81 -8.92 -11.68
C ASP A 168 34.11 -8.52 -10.22
N PHE A 169 33.82 -9.39 -9.25
CA PHE A 169 33.87 -9.09 -7.81
C PHE A 169 34.59 -10.18 -7.01
N ALA A 170 35.55 -10.90 -7.60
CA ALA A 170 36.25 -12.00 -6.95
C ALA A 170 36.90 -11.62 -5.60
N GLY A 171 37.32 -10.35 -5.44
CA GLY A 171 37.90 -9.80 -4.21
C GLY A 171 36.97 -8.92 -3.37
N ALA A 172 35.68 -8.83 -3.71
CA ALA A 172 34.75 -8.00 -2.96
C ALA A 172 34.42 -8.61 -1.59
N MET A 173 34.08 -7.76 -0.62
CA MET A 173 33.69 -8.19 0.74
C MET A 173 32.19 -8.53 0.87
N PHE A 174 31.38 -8.23 -0.13
CA PHE A 174 29.94 -8.51 -0.14
C PHE A 174 29.65 -9.83 -0.87
N ALA A 175 28.51 -10.47 -0.62
CA ALA A 175 28.16 -11.74 -1.29
C ALA A 175 27.44 -11.52 -2.63
N SER A 176 27.29 -12.57 -3.45
CA SER A 176 26.60 -12.50 -4.75
C SER A 176 25.19 -11.89 -4.73
N PRO A 177 24.35 -12.04 -3.68
CA PRO A 177 23.04 -11.37 -3.61
C PRO A 177 23.12 -9.84 -3.53
N ALA A 178 24.30 -9.26 -3.25
CA ALA A 178 24.48 -7.81 -3.29
C ALA A 178 24.51 -7.27 -4.74
N ILE A 179 24.80 -8.13 -5.73
CA ILE A 179 24.69 -7.76 -7.14
C ILE A 179 23.22 -7.58 -7.48
N LEU A 180 22.38 -8.57 -7.21
CA LEU A 180 20.94 -8.52 -7.44
C LEU A 180 20.25 -9.16 -6.23
N ARG A 181 19.43 -8.39 -5.52
CA ARG A 181 18.81 -8.83 -4.27
C ARG A 181 17.88 -10.02 -4.50
N ASP A 182 17.81 -10.93 -3.52
CA ASP A 182 16.95 -12.11 -3.59
C ASP A 182 15.47 -11.74 -3.79
N GLU A 183 14.99 -10.63 -3.22
CA GLU A 183 13.62 -10.18 -3.45
C GLU A 183 13.39 -9.74 -4.91
N THR A 184 14.43 -9.21 -5.57
CA THR A 184 14.37 -8.87 -6.99
C THR A 184 14.41 -10.12 -7.86
N VAL A 185 15.18 -11.14 -7.46
CA VAL A 185 15.17 -12.45 -8.14
C VAL A 185 13.78 -13.08 -8.07
N ASP A 186 13.18 -13.10 -6.87
CA ASP A 186 11.83 -13.60 -6.68
C ASP A 186 10.81 -12.78 -7.49
N LEU A 187 10.96 -11.45 -7.54
CA LEU A 187 10.11 -10.60 -8.38
C LEU A 187 10.20 -10.99 -9.86
N LEU A 188 11.40 -11.21 -10.40
CA LEU A 188 11.59 -11.63 -11.80
C LEU A 188 11.01 -13.03 -12.04
N ALA A 189 11.19 -13.96 -11.10
CA ALA A 189 10.61 -15.30 -11.18
C ALA A 189 9.07 -15.31 -11.06
N LEU A 190 8.44 -14.23 -10.57
CA LEU A 190 7.00 -14.06 -10.43
C LEU A 190 6.30 -13.46 -11.66
N VAL A 191 7.00 -12.64 -12.45
CA VAL A 191 6.40 -11.84 -13.54
C VAL A 191 6.02 -12.69 -14.74
N GLY A 192 6.76 -13.79 -14.99
CA GLY A 192 6.59 -14.61 -16.18
C GLY A 192 7.53 -14.18 -17.32
N PRO A 193 7.24 -14.57 -18.57
CA PRO A 193 8.10 -14.28 -19.71
C PRO A 193 8.23 -12.78 -19.96
N ILE A 194 9.46 -12.26 -19.97
CA ILE A 194 9.74 -10.85 -20.26
C ILE A 194 10.37 -10.79 -21.65
N GLN A 195 9.64 -10.23 -22.62
CA GLN A 195 10.07 -10.22 -24.03
C GLN A 195 10.88 -8.98 -24.40
N SER A 196 10.79 -7.92 -23.57
CA SER A 196 11.36 -6.61 -23.87
C SER A 196 12.34 -6.18 -22.77
N THR A 197 13.50 -5.69 -23.20
CA THR A 197 14.51 -5.10 -22.31
C THR A 197 13.97 -3.87 -21.58
N GLU A 198 13.07 -3.11 -22.21
CA GLU A 198 12.40 -1.94 -21.65
C GLU A 198 11.45 -2.32 -20.52
N GLU A 199 10.72 -3.43 -20.66
CA GLU A 199 9.86 -3.96 -19.60
C GLU A 199 10.70 -4.41 -18.39
N LEU A 200 11.81 -5.12 -18.63
CA LEU A 200 12.75 -5.51 -17.60
C LEU A 200 13.37 -4.27 -16.90
N LYS A 201 13.71 -3.24 -17.67
CA LYS A 201 14.22 -1.96 -17.16
C LYS A 201 13.20 -1.25 -16.28
N LYS A 202 11.92 -1.28 -16.66
CA LYS A 202 10.84 -0.68 -15.87
C LYS A 202 10.63 -1.42 -14.54
N LEU A 203 10.78 -2.75 -14.54
CA LEU A 203 10.63 -3.58 -13.35
C LEU A 203 11.78 -3.41 -12.36
N VAL A 204 13.03 -3.36 -12.85
CA VAL A 204 14.22 -3.45 -11.99
C VAL A 204 15.10 -2.21 -12.05
N GLY A 205 15.16 -1.54 -13.20
CA GLY A 205 16.14 -0.49 -13.51
C GLY A 205 16.04 0.77 -12.66
N MET A 206 14.86 1.15 -12.15
CA MET A 206 14.75 2.34 -11.29
C MET A 206 15.41 2.16 -9.92
N GLN A 207 15.51 0.93 -9.41
CA GLN A 207 16.06 0.66 -8.08
C GLN A 207 17.43 -0.01 -8.11
N TRP A 208 17.83 -0.55 -9.26
CA TRP A 208 19.02 -1.37 -9.38
C TRP A 208 20.17 -0.61 -10.06
N GLN A 209 21.11 -0.15 -9.25
CA GLN A 209 22.23 0.70 -9.69
C GLN A 209 23.15 0.04 -10.72
N TRP A 210 23.16 -1.29 -10.79
CA TRP A 210 23.99 -2.04 -11.72
C TRP A 210 23.37 -2.20 -13.12
N TRP A 211 22.15 -1.69 -13.34
CA TRP A 211 21.46 -1.78 -14.62
C TRP A 211 22.32 -1.32 -15.82
N PRO A 212 23.04 -0.19 -15.78
CA PRO A 212 23.82 0.26 -16.94
C PRO A 212 24.91 -0.73 -17.36
N LYS A 213 25.43 -1.53 -16.43
CA LYS A 213 26.51 -2.49 -16.69
C LYS A 213 25.99 -3.89 -17.01
N TYR A 214 25.01 -4.38 -16.27
CA TYR A 214 24.55 -5.77 -16.34
C TYR A 214 23.12 -5.93 -16.90
N GLY A 215 22.43 -4.83 -17.21
CA GLY A 215 21.05 -4.88 -17.71
C GLY A 215 20.92 -5.62 -19.04
N GLY A 216 21.90 -5.48 -19.95
CA GLY A 216 21.92 -6.19 -21.23
C GLY A 216 22.11 -7.71 -21.04
N GLU A 217 23.11 -8.13 -20.28
CA GLU A 217 23.36 -9.55 -19.98
C GLU A 217 22.15 -10.19 -19.27
N LEU A 218 21.49 -9.46 -18.36
CA LEU A 218 20.30 -9.96 -17.67
C LEU A 218 19.09 -10.08 -18.62
N ALA A 219 18.93 -9.15 -19.57
CA ALA A 219 17.87 -9.21 -20.58
C ALA A 219 18.08 -10.39 -21.53
N GLU A 220 19.32 -10.60 -22.01
CA GLU A 220 19.67 -11.75 -22.84
C GLU A 220 19.44 -13.08 -22.11
N LEU A 221 19.87 -13.18 -20.85
CA LEU A 221 19.57 -14.33 -20.00
C LEU A 221 18.06 -14.55 -19.88
N SER A 222 17.28 -13.51 -19.60
CA SER A 222 15.83 -13.61 -19.43
C SER A 222 15.12 -14.08 -20.71
N SER A 223 15.57 -13.61 -21.88
CA SER A 223 15.07 -14.03 -23.19
C SER A 223 15.47 -15.46 -23.55
N SER A 224 16.60 -15.95 -23.04
CA SER A 224 17.07 -17.33 -23.28
C SER A 224 16.33 -18.38 -22.44
N LEU A 225 15.69 -17.97 -21.34
CA LEU A 225 14.99 -18.86 -20.44
C LEU A 225 13.60 -19.20 -21.00
N ASP A 226 13.27 -20.48 -21.06
CA ASP A 226 11.91 -20.94 -21.34
C ASP A 226 11.05 -20.74 -20.07
N ILE A 227 10.52 -19.52 -19.92
CA ILE A 227 9.71 -19.14 -18.77
C ILE A 227 8.29 -19.66 -19.00
N PRO A 228 7.73 -20.49 -18.10
CA PRO A 228 6.37 -20.97 -18.26
C PRO A 228 5.38 -19.79 -18.23
N ALA A 229 4.27 -19.94 -18.96
CA ALA A 229 3.21 -18.94 -18.99
C ALA A 229 2.76 -18.55 -17.59
N PHE A 230 2.52 -17.25 -17.38
CA PHE A 230 2.13 -16.68 -16.10
C PHE A 230 0.87 -17.37 -15.55
N LYS A 231 0.99 -17.99 -14.38
CA LYS A 231 -0.13 -18.54 -13.62
C LYS A 231 -0.48 -17.59 -12.49
N PRO A 232 -1.61 -16.84 -12.56
CA PRO A 232 -2.01 -15.94 -11.50
C PRO A 232 -2.17 -16.69 -10.18
N LEU A 233 -1.64 -16.13 -9.09
CA LEU A 233 -1.97 -16.64 -7.75
C LEU A 233 -3.48 -16.52 -7.55
N LEU A 234 -4.13 -17.62 -7.21
CA LEU A 234 -5.53 -17.61 -6.79
C LEU A 234 -5.62 -16.61 -5.63
N ARG A 235 -6.46 -15.58 -5.81
CA ARG A 235 -6.76 -14.67 -4.72
C ARG A 235 -7.36 -15.51 -3.62
N LYS A 236 -6.72 -15.55 -2.45
CA LYS A 236 -7.34 -16.14 -1.26
C LYS A 236 -8.75 -15.54 -1.18
N PRO A 237 -9.81 -16.35 -1.03
CA PRO A 237 -11.14 -15.80 -0.84
C PRO A 237 -10.99 -14.77 0.27
N GLN A 238 -11.29 -13.50 -0.04
CA GLN A 238 -11.30 -12.46 0.98
C GLN A 238 -12.26 -12.99 2.03
N GLY A 239 -11.70 -13.39 3.18
CA GLY A 239 -12.45 -14.14 4.19
C GLY A 239 -13.81 -13.48 4.33
N GLU A 240 -14.87 -14.24 4.01
CA GLU A 240 -16.22 -13.78 4.28
C GLU A 240 -16.17 -13.25 5.70
N LYS A 241 -16.44 -11.94 5.84
CA LYS A 241 -16.48 -11.32 7.15
C LYS A 241 -17.45 -12.17 7.94
N ILE A 242 -16.94 -13.03 8.81
CA ILE A 242 -17.75 -13.82 9.73
C ILE A 242 -18.54 -12.75 10.46
N LYS A 243 -19.83 -12.64 10.12
CA LYS A 243 -20.76 -11.83 10.87
C LYS A 243 -20.75 -12.50 12.22
N LYS A 244 -19.98 -11.96 13.17
CA LYS A 244 -20.17 -12.30 14.58
C LYS A 244 -21.62 -11.93 14.86
N ALA A 245 -22.49 -12.94 14.82
CA ALA A 245 -23.79 -12.83 15.41
C ALA A 245 -23.51 -12.39 16.84
N VAL A 246 -24.10 -11.25 17.21
CA VAL A 246 -24.15 -10.82 18.61
C VAL A 246 -25.13 -11.78 19.26
N GLU A 247 -24.64 -12.96 19.61
CA GLU A 247 -25.34 -13.92 20.45
C GLU A 247 -25.11 -13.45 21.88
N GLY A 248 -25.89 -12.44 22.26
CA GLY A 248 -26.15 -12.16 23.65
C GLY A 248 -27.16 -13.20 24.12
N ASP A 249 -26.67 -14.23 24.81
CA ASP A 249 -27.30 -14.80 25.99
C ASP A 249 -26.28 -15.70 26.69
N ILE A 250 -25.56 -15.08 27.62
CA ILE A 250 -24.75 -15.77 28.62
C ILE A 250 -25.74 -16.31 29.66
N ILE A 251 -26.19 -17.55 29.50
CA ILE A 251 -26.61 -18.36 30.64
C ILE A 251 -25.33 -18.95 31.23
N MET A 252 -24.88 -18.35 32.33
CA MET A 252 -24.03 -19.08 33.29
C MET A 252 -24.89 -20.18 33.89
N ASN A 253 -24.59 -21.43 33.56
CA ASN A 253 -24.78 -22.60 34.41
C ASN A 253 -24.11 -23.79 33.71
N ASP A 254 -22.91 -24.14 34.14
CA ASP A 254 -22.72 -25.34 34.94
C ASP A 254 -21.23 -25.62 35.09
N LEU A 255 -20.81 -25.45 36.34
CA LEU A 255 -19.61 -26.06 36.88
C LEU A 255 -19.73 -27.58 36.72
N LEU A 256 -18.78 -28.18 36.01
CA LEU A 256 -18.37 -29.55 36.32
C LEU A 256 -16.84 -29.65 36.44
N PRO A 257 -16.38 -30.59 37.27
CA PRO A 257 -15.13 -30.48 38.00
C PRO A 257 -13.90 -30.86 37.18
N LEU A 258 -12.77 -30.32 37.62
CA LEU A 258 -11.43 -30.69 37.20
C LEU A 258 -11.12 -32.12 37.65
N ASP A 259 -10.95 -33.03 36.71
CA ASP A 259 -10.19 -34.26 36.94
C ASP A 259 -8.69 -33.96 36.81
N PRO A 260 -7.87 -34.29 37.81
CA PRO A 260 -6.42 -34.30 37.68
C PRO A 260 -5.93 -35.65 37.16
N ASP A 261 -4.69 -35.63 36.66
CA ASP A 261 -3.81 -36.76 36.35
C ASP A 261 -4.00 -37.46 35.00
N GLU A 262 -3.14 -37.07 34.03
CA GLU A 262 -2.41 -38.09 33.29
C GLU A 262 -1.00 -37.61 32.90
N SER A 263 -0.05 -37.93 33.77
CA SER A 263 1.38 -38.04 33.43
C SER A 263 1.60 -39.28 32.57
N VAL A 264 2.25 -39.22 31.40
CA VAL A 264 3.09 -40.32 30.87
C VAL A 264 4.07 -39.85 29.78
N ALA A 265 5.34 -40.25 29.97
CA ALA A 265 6.42 -40.55 29.04
C ALA A 265 7.12 -39.48 28.17
N GLN A 266 8.27 -39.08 28.72
CA GLN A 266 9.58 -39.04 28.06
C GLN A 266 9.72 -39.92 26.79
N SER A 267 10.26 -39.35 25.71
CA SER A 267 11.09 -40.09 24.76
C SER A 267 12.28 -39.24 24.30
N LEU A 268 13.39 -39.42 25.01
CA LEU A 268 14.75 -39.06 24.59
C LEU A 268 15.14 -39.96 23.41
N SER A 269 15.18 -39.41 22.18
CA SER A 269 15.85 -40.09 21.06
C SER A 269 17.27 -39.56 20.85
N HIS A 270 18.13 -40.53 20.64
CA HIS A 270 19.58 -40.50 20.72
C HIS A 270 20.28 -39.76 19.57
N ARG A 271 21.45 -39.22 19.94
CA ARG A 271 22.56 -38.78 19.07
C ARG A 271 22.89 -39.82 17.99
N LYS A 272 23.35 -39.34 16.83
CA LYS A 272 24.54 -39.86 16.13
C LYS A 272 25.18 -38.76 15.29
N SER A 273 26.33 -38.27 15.74
CA SER A 273 27.23 -37.43 14.95
C SER A 273 28.12 -38.33 14.09
N PRO A 274 28.33 -38.04 12.79
CA PRO A 274 29.36 -38.71 12.00
C PRO A 274 30.73 -38.11 12.36
N LYS A 275 31.70 -38.98 12.61
CA LYS A 275 33.13 -38.65 12.52
C LYS A 275 33.51 -38.72 11.04
N PHE A 276 34.01 -37.64 10.47
CA PHE A 276 35.03 -37.61 9.41
C PHE A 276 35.72 -36.25 9.44
#